data_AF-A0A9E4J8V3-F1
#
_entry.id   AF-A0A9E4J8V3-F1
#
_cell.length_a   1.000
_cell.length_b   1.000
_cell.length_c   1.000
_cell.angle_alpha   90.00
_cell.angle_beta   90.00
_cell.angle_gamma   90.00
#
_symmetry.space_group_name_H-M   'P 1'
#
loop_
_entity.id
_entity.type
_entity.pdbx_description
1 polymer ?
#
loop_
_entity_poly.entity_id
_entity_poly.type
_entity_poly.pdbx_seq_one_letter_code
_entity_poly.pdbx_strand_id
1 'polypeptide(L)'
;MLRASSQGSEVDFDAITGGASDEVTGVAYGAELIAYADAVVARSADVTRTRDAVRKSLGDAAVVDVAAVIANFQRMVRIADGIGIPLGEELDLRSADLRHEIGINDFAGAAERAISAT
;
A
#
# COMPACT_ATOMS: atom_id res chain seq x y z
N MET A 1 3.77 -9.23 2.15
CA MET A 1 2.70 -10.04 1.53
C MET A 1 2.49 -9.66 0.06
N LEU A 2 2.38 -8.37 -0.32
CA LEU A 2 2.29 -7.96 -1.74
C LEU A 2 3.44 -8.47 -2.63
N ARG A 3 4.69 -8.39 -2.17
CA ARG A 3 5.89 -8.79 -2.95
C ARG A 3 5.95 -10.28 -3.33
N ALA A 4 5.38 -11.17 -2.52
CA ALA A 4 5.31 -12.60 -2.84
C ALA A 4 4.10 -12.93 -3.71
N SER A 5 3.01 -12.17 -3.55
CA SER A 5 1.76 -12.38 -4.27
C SER A 5 1.78 -11.86 -5.72
N SER A 6 2.73 -11.00 -6.09
CA SER A 6 2.86 -10.43 -7.44
C SER A 6 3.75 -11.26 -8.38
N GLN A 7 4.25 -12.41 -7.95
CA GLN A 7 5.06 -13.30 -8.79
C GLN A 7 4.13 -14.05 -9.76
N GLY A 8 4.16 -13.68 -11.05
CA GLY A 8 3.55 -14.46 -12.14
C GLY A 8 2.08 -14.21 -12.47
N SER A 9 1.44 -13.18 -11.89
CA SER A 9 0.07 -12.80 -12.24
C SER A 9 0.02 -11.43 -12.91
N GLU A 10 -0.84 -11.30 -13.95
CA GLU A 10 -1.22 -10.00 -14.49
C GLU A 10 -1.96 -9.24 -13.39
N VAL A 11 -1.43 -8.07 -13.02
CA VAL A 11 -1.95 -7.27 -11.91
C VAL A 11 -2.97 -6.29 -12.48
N ASP A 12 -4.21 -6.41 -12.02
CA ASP A 12 -5.25 -5.41 -12.27
C ASP A 12 -5.05 -4.22 -11.33
N PHE A 13 -4.90 -3.03 -11.91
CA PHE A 13 -4.67 -1.78 -11.19
C PHE A 13 -5.92 -0.91 -11.10
N ASP A 14 -7.08 -1.33 -11.64
CA ASP A 14 -8.28 -0.49 -11.69
C ASP A 14 -8.77 -0.07 -10.30
N ALA A 15 -8.62 -0.93 -9.28
CA ALA A 15 -8.94 -0.56 -7.90
C ALA A 15 -8.07 0.57 -7.33
N ILE A 16 -6.89 0.79 -7.92
CA ILE A 16 -5.94 1.83 -7.52
C ILE A 16 -6.13 3.09 -8.36
N THR A 17 -6.41 2.95 -9.67
CA THR A 17 -6.47 4.06 -10.62
C THR A 17 -7.89 4.56 -10.92
N GLY A 18 -8.87 3.66 -10.92
CA GLY A 18 -10.28 3.91 -11.22
C GLY A 18 -11.13 4.31 -10.02
N GLY A 19 -10.58 4.20 -8.81
CA GLY A 19 -11.25 4.55 -7.56
C GLY A 19 -11.86 3.35 -6.84
N ALA A 20 -12.02 3.50 -5.53
CA ALA A 20 -12.48 2.44 -4.64
C ALA A 20 -14.01 2.27 -4.72
N SER A 21 -14.47 1.33 -5.54
CA SER A 21 -15.84 0.80 -5.48
C SER A 21 -15.83 -0.69 -5.18
N ASP A 22 -16.94 -1.22 -4.67
CA ASP A 22 -17.07 -2.65 -4.38
C ASP A 22 -16.98 -3.48 -5.66
N GLU A 23 -17.52 -2.97 -6.77
CA GLU A 23 -17.42 -3.60 -8.09
C GLU A 23 -15.99 -3.64 -8.62
N VAL A 24 -15.22 -2.57 -8.40
CA VAL A 24 -13.83 -2.47 -8.86
C VAL A 24 -12.89 -3.28 -7.98
N THR A 25 -13.14 -3.32 -6.67
CA THR A 25 -12.28 -4.03 -5.71
C THR A 25 -12.60 -5.52 -5.61
N GLY A 26 -13.83 -5.93 -5.93
CA GLY A 26 -14.34 -7.28 -5.69
C GLY A 26 -14.47 -7.63 -4.20
N VAL A 27 -14.31 -6.64 -3.30
CA VAL A 27 -14.35 -6.80 -1.85
C VAL A 27 -15.59 -6.09 -1.32
N ALA A 28 -16.39 -6.79 -0.52
CA ALA A 28 -17.54 -6.20 0.15
C ALA A 28 -17.10 -5.04 1.05
N TYR A 29 -17.78 -3.89 0.92
CA TYR A 29 -17.44 -2.65 1.62
C TYR A 29 -16.04 -2.12 1.29
N GLY A 30 -15.48 -2.50 0.13
CA GLY A 30 -14.16 -2.09 -0.32
C GLY A 30 -14.02 -0.58 -0.39
N ALA A 31 -15.09 0.12 -0.78
CA ALA A 31 -15.12 1.58 -0.80
C ALA A 31 -14.92 2.19 0.60
N GLU A 32 -15.67 1.77 1.61
CA GLU A 32 -15.54 2.29 2.98
C GLU A 32 -14.20 1.92 3.62
N LEU A 33 -13.72 0.70 3.36
CA LEU A 33 -12.44 0.21 3.87
C LEU A 33 -11.27 1.03 3.30
N ILE A 34 -11.25 1.27 1.99
CA ILE A 34 -10.22 2.09 1.34
C ILE A 34 -10.33 3.54 1.80
N ALA A 35 -11.52 4.12 1.85
CA ALA A 35 -11.71 5.49 2.34
C ALA A 35 -11.21 5.68 3.78
N TYR A 36 -11.40 4.68 4.65
CA TYR A 36 -10.86 4.74 6.01
C TYR A 36 -9.34 4.60 6.03
N ALA A 37 -8.78 3.65 5.27
CA ALA A 37 -7.34 3.50 5.12
C ALA A 37 -6.70 4.81 4.63
N ASP A 38 -7.19 5.38 3.52
CA ASP A 38 -6.67 6.61 2.92
C ASP A 38 -6.71 7.78 3.89
N ALA A 39 -7.83 7.96 4.61
CA ALA A 39 -7.95 9.02 5.60
C ALA A 39 -6.91 8.88 6.74
N VAL A 40 -6.63 7.65 7.19
CA VAL A 40 -5.60 7.37 8.20
C VAL A 40 -4.20 7.66 7.65
N VAL A 41 -3.88 7.17 6.44
CA VAL A 41 -2.55 7.36 5.83
C VAL A 41 -2.27 8.84 5.54
N ALA A 42 -3.25 9.56 4.99
CA ALA A 42 -3.14 10.97 4.68
C ALA A 42 -3.21 11.88 5.92
N ARG A 43 -3.48 11.33 7.12
CA ARG A 43 -3.77 12.07 8.35
C ARG A 43 -4.89 13.11 8.13
N SER A 44 -5.90 12.70 7.38
CA SER A 44 -7.01 13.56 6.98
C SER A 44 -7.89 13.92 8.17
N ALA A 45 -8.46 15.13 8.14
CA ALA A 45 -9.50 15.55 9.09
C ALA A 45 -10.76 14.65 9.00
N ASP A 46 -10.95 13.97 7.87
CA ASP A 46 -12.10 13.09 7.62
C ASP A 46 -12.01 11.72 8.30
N VAL A 47 -10.92 11.39 9.00
CA VAL A 47 -10.70 10.06 9.59
C VAL A 47 -11.82 9.59 10.52
N THR A 48 -12.48 10.52 11.22
CA THR A 48 -13.65 10.21 12.06
C THR A 48 -14.83 9.80 11.21
N ARG A 49 -15.11 10.53 10.13
CA ARG A 49 -16.23 10.29 9.22
C ARG A 49 -16.08 8.93 8.52
N THR A 50 -14.89 8.61 8.03
CA THR A 50 -14.65 7.34 7.31
C THR A 50 -14.65 6.14 8.27
N ARG A 51 -14.12 6.29 9.48
CA ARG A 51 -14.28 5.29 10.55
C ARG A 51 -15.74 5.02 10.90
N ASP A 52 -16.55 6.07 10.99
CA ASP A 52 -17.96 5.94 11.36
C ASP A 52 -18.78 5.30 10.22
N ALA A 53 -18.37 5.47 8.96
CA ALA A 53 -18.92 4.73 7.83
C ALA A 53 -18.65 3.21 7.96
N VAL A 54 -17.40 2.83 8.26
CA VAL A 54 -17.05 1.43 8.55
C VAL A 54 -17.85 0.89 9.74
N ARG A 55 -17.99 1.67 10.82
CA ARG A 55 -18.82 1.28 11.98
C ARG A 55 -20.27 1.02 11.57
N LYS A 56 -20.84 1.88 10.75
CA LYS A 56 -22.23 1.76 10.30
C LYS A 56 -22.45 0.51 9.45
N SER A 57 -21.49 0.20 8.58
CA SER A 57 -21.60 -0.93 7.65
C SER A 57 -21.23 -2.28 8.29
N LEU A 58 -20.22 -2.32 9.17
CA LEU A 58 -19.63 -3.56 9.70
C LEU A 58 -19.68 -3.71 11.23
N GLY A 59 -20.07 -2.67 11.97
CA GLY A 59 -20.16 -2.68 13.44
C GLY A 59 -18.86 -2.31 14.16
N ASP A 60 -18.93 -2.18 15.48
CA ASP A 60 -17.84 -1.68 16.32
C ASP A 60 -16.61 -2.59 16.34
N ALA A 61 -16.81 -3.91 16.38
CA ALA A 61 -15.70 -4.86 16.39
C ALA A 61 -14.87 -4.75 15.10
N ALA A 62 -15.54 -4.63 13.95
CA ALA A 62 -14.89 -4.51 12.65
C ALA A 62 -14.05 -3.22 12.54
N VAL A 63 -14.45 -2.12 13.20
CA VAL A 63 -13.63 -0.90 13.23
C VAL A 63 -12.24 -1.17 13.83
N VAL A 64 -12.18 -1.97 14.90
CA VAL A 64 -10.92 -2.33 15.56
C VAL A 64 -10.07 -3.19 14.64
N ASP A 65 -10.67 -4.19 13.99
CA ASP A 65 -9.96 -5.08 13.08
C ASP A 65 -9.41 -4.31 11.87
N VAL A 66 -10.21 -3.44 11.26
CA VAL A 66 -9.79 -2.60 10.13
C VAL A 66 -8.66 -1.66 10.54
N ALA A 67 -8.79 -0.99 11.69
CA ALA A 67 -7.72 -0.13 12.21
C ALA A 67 -6.42 -0.91 12.49
N ALA A 68 -6.52 -2.14 13.00
CA ALA A 68 -5.36 -3.00 13.24
C ALA A 68 -4.68 -3.41 11.93
N VAL A 69 -5.45 -3.73 10.88
CA VAL A 69 -4.94 -4.03 9.55
C VAL A 69 -4.21 -2.81 8.96
N ILE A 70 -4.83 -1.64 8.97
CA ILE A 70 -4.22 -0.39 8.49
C ILE A 70 -2.90 -0.12 9.23
N ALA A 71 -2.91 -0.21 10.56
CA ALA A 71 -1.73 0.02 11.39
C ALA A 71 -0.61 -1.00 11.10
N ASN A 72 -0.95 -2.27 10.86
CA ASN A 72 0.03 -3.31 10.56
C ASN A 72 0.77 -3.01 9.24
N PHE A 73 0.05 -2.62 8.19
CA PHE A 73 0.65 -2.25 6.91
C PHE A 73 1.51 -0.98 7.03
N GLN A 74 1.00 0.06 7.69
CA GLN A 74 1.74 1.30 7.95
C GLN A 74 3.03 1.08 8.76
N ARG A 75 3.03 0.15 9.71
CA ARG A 75 4.21 -0.21 10.50
C ARG A 75 5.27 -0.89 9.63
N MET A 76 4.87 -1.87 8.84
CA MET A 76 5.80 -2.65 8.01
C MET A 76 6.51 -1.77 6.97
N VAL A 77 5.80 -0.84 6.34
CA VAL A 77 6.38 0.09 5.36
C VAL A 77 7.50 0.92 6.00
N ARG A 78 7.23 1.54 7.16
CA ARG A 78 8.25 2.35 7.85
C ARG A 78 9.46 1.54 8.33
N ILE A 79 9.27 0.30 8.76
CA ILE A 79 10.40 -0.59 9.11
C ILE A 79 11.23 -0.89 7.86
N ALA A 80 10.57 -1.24 6.75
CA ALA A 80 11.24 -1.55 5.49
C ALA A 80 12.04 -0.36 4.96
N ASP A 81 11.47 0.84 5.03
CA ASP A 81 12.13 2.09 4.64
C ASP A 81 13.33 2.38 5.56
N GLY A 82 13.16 2.18 6.87
CA GLY A 82 14.21 2.44 7.86
C GLY A 82 15.42 1.51 7.79
N ILE A 83 15.26 0.29 7.24
CA ILE A 83 16.37 -0.68 7.08
C ILE A 83 16.80 -0.85 5.61
N GLY A 84 16.19 -0.11 4.68
CA GLY A 84 16.55 -0.14 3.27
C GLY A 84 16.32 -1.48 2.57
N ILE A 85 15.21 -2.17 2.84
CA ILE A 85 14.94 -3.49 2.21
C ILE A 85 15.04 -3.37 0.68
N PRO A 86 15.93 -4.14 0.01
CA PRO A 86 16.14 -4.05 -1.43
C PRO A 86 14.94 -4.57 -2.20
N LEU A 87 14.77 -4.14 -3.44
CA LEU A 87 13.79 -4.72 -4.37
C LEU A 87 14.09 -6.21 -4.62
N GLY A 88 13.09 -6.97 -5.07
CA GLY A 88 13.32 -8.35 -5.46
C GLY A 88 13.98 -8.36 -6.82
N GLU A 89 14.89 -9.28 -7.08
CA GLU A 89 15.67 -9.32 -8.33
C GLU A 89 14.80 -9.10 -9.58
N GLU A 90 13.69 -9.83 -9.71
CA GLU A 90 12.74 -9.68 -10.81
C GLU A 90 12.13 -8.27 -10.92
N LEU A 91 11.67 -7.70 -9.80
CA LEU A 91 11.08 -6.36 -9.79
C LEU A 91 12.14 -5.28 -10.02
N ASP A 92 13.35 -5.49 -9.53
CA ASP A 92 14.48 -4.59 -9.71
C ASP A 92 14.85 -4.49 -11.20
N LEU A 93 14.91 -5.62 -11.90
CA LEU A 93 15.11 -5.68 -13.34
C LEU A 93 13.93 -5.05 -14.09
N ARG A 94 12.69 -5.46 -13.81
CA ARG A 94 11.50 -5.01 -14.56
C ARG A 94 11.19 -3.52 -14.40
N SER A 95 11.61 -2.90 -13.30
CA SER A 95 11.37 -1.47 -13.05
C SER A 95 12.59 -0.59 -13.31
N ALA A 96 13.70 -1.12 -13.84
CA ALA A 96 14.94 -0.36 -14.05
C ALA A 96 14.73 0.88 -14.94
N ASP A 97 14.07 0.71 -16.09
CA ASP A 97 13.83 1.81 -17.03
C ASP A 97 12.91 2.87 -16.44
N LEU A 98 11.81 2.45 -15.80
CA LEU A 98 10.89 3.36 -15.12
C LEU A 98 11.60 4.18 -14.02
N ARG A 99 12.45 3.53 -13.21
CA ARG A 99 13.21 4.21 -12.15
C ARG A 99 14.19 5.24 -12.71
N HIS A 100 14.79 4.94 -13.87
CA HIS A 100 15.64 5.89 -14.58
C HIS A 100 14.85 7.07 -15.13
N GLU A 101 13.71 6.82 -15.78
CA GLU A 101 12.86 7.85 -16.38
C GLU A 101 12.31 8.84 -15.36
N ILE A 102 11.86 8.37 -14.19
CA ILE A 102 11.32 9.24 -13.13
C ILE A 102 12.39 9.83 -12.21
N GLY A 103 13.69 9.57 -12.48
CA GLY A 103 14.82 10.12 -11.73
C GLY A 103 14.97 9.56 -10.31
N ILE A 104 14.36 8.42 -9.98
CA ILE A 104 14.38 7.89 -8.61
C ILE A 104 15.78 7.43 -8.18
N ASN A 105 16.65 7.14 -9.16
CA ASN A 105 18.03 6.70 -8.93
C ASN A 105 18.93 7.82 -8.38
N ASP A 106 18.52 9.09 -8.50
CA ASP A 106 19.32 10.24 -8.07
C ASP A 106 19.16 10.56 -6.58
N PHE A 107 18.25 9.88 -5.87
CA PHE A 107 18.03 10.06 -4.45
C PHE A 107 18.99 9.20 -3.61
N ALA A 108 19.44 9.74 -2.47
CA ALA A 108 20.44 9.11 -1.59
C ALA A 108 20.08 7.67 -1.17
N GLY A 109 18.79 7.35 -1.00
CA GLY A 109 18.32 6.00 -0.66
C GLY A 109 18.46 4.96 -1.77
N ALA A 110 18.73 5.37 -3.02
CA ALA A 110 19.00 4.45 -4.13
C ALA A 110 20.44 3.91 -4.09
N ALA A 111 21.40 4.72 -3.62
CA ALA A 111 22.82 4.36 -3.58
C ALA A 111 23.14 3.27 -2.52
N GLU A 112 22.39 3.24 -1.42
CA GLU A 112 22.62 2.30 -0.31
C GLU A 112 22.19 0.86 -0.65
N ARG A 113 21.31 0.69 -1.66
CA ARG A 113 20.83 -0.62 -2.15
C ARG A 113 21.90 -1.44 -2.87
N ALA A 114 22.93 -0.80 -3.43
CA ALA A 114 24.00 -1.48 -4.16
C ALA A 114 24.97 -2.25 -3.24
N ILE A 115 25.03 -1.91 -1.95
CA ILE A 115 26.04 -2.44 -1.02
C ILE A 115 25.64 -3.81 -0.43
N SER A 116 24.36 -4.18 -0.46
CA SER A 116 23.87 -5.45 0.11
C SER A 116 23.86 -6.64 -0.87
N ALA A 117 24.32 -6.46 -2.11
CA ALA A 117 24.33 -7.49 -3.16
C ALA A 117 25.73 -8.13 -3.39
N THR A 118 26.66 -7.96 -2.44
CA THR A 118 27.99 -8.63 -2.46
C THR A 118 28.01 -9.76 -1.44
#